data_AF-A0A3D1IG70-F1
#
_entry.id   AF-A0A3D1IG70-F1
#
_cell.length_a   1.000
_cell.length_b   1.000
_cell.length_c   1.000
_cell.angle_alpha   90.00
_cell.angle_beta   90.00
_cell.angle_gamma   90.00
#
_symmetry.space_group_name_H-M   'P 1'
#
loop_
_entity.id
_entity.type
_entity.pdbx_description
1 polymer ?
#
loop_
_entity_poly.entity_id
_entity_poly.type
_entity_poly.pdbx_seq_one_letter_code
_entity_poly.pdbx_strand_id
1 'polypeptide(L)'
;RFFSAPEAAALRQVNATDRPRRFLEYWTLKEAYIKARGMGLAIPLSDFSFHLPPRHPDDVRIRFAPALDDNPARWQFGVCQLGEHHLVATAVEADASAPVTITPHEAVGPLL
;
A
#
# COMPACT_ATOMS: atom_id res chain seq x y z
N ARG A 1 6.16 -16.78 1.84
CA ARG A 1 4.71 -16.52 1.65
C ARG A 1 4.50 -15.02 1.86
N PHE A 2 4.26 -14.26 0.79
CA PHE A 2 4.36 -12.78 0.79
C PHE A 2 3.09 -12.05 1.27
N PHE A 3 1.96 -12.74 1.27
CA PHE A 3 0.65 -12.15 1.60
C PHE A 3 -0.01 -12.87 2.77
N SER A 4 -0.82 -12.12 3.49
CA SER A 4 -1.69 -12.66 4.53
C SER A 4 -2.81 -13.51 3.92
N ALA A 5 -3.51 -14.29 4.75
CA ALA A 5 -4.63 -15.09 4.28
C ALA A 5 -5.75 -14.25 3.62
N PRO A 6 -6.17 -13.09 4.18
CA PRO A 6 -7.12 -12.19 3.53
C PRO A 6 -6.66 -11.68 2.15
N GLU A 7 -5.42 -11.23 2.02
CA GLU A 7 -4.88 -10.71 0.75
C GLU A 7 -4.78 -11.82 -0.31
N ALA A 8 -4.32 -13.00 0.09
CA ALA A 8 -4.27 -14.17 -0.79
C ALA A 8 -5.67 -14.60 -1.25
N ALA A 9 -6.69 -14.50 -0.38
CA ALA A 9 -8.08 -14.75 -0.75
C ALA A 9 -8.60 -13.70 -1.74
N ALA A 10 -8.34 -12.42 -1.49
CA ALA A 10 -8.69 -11.33 -2.40
C ALA A 10 -8.05 -11.52 -3.78
N LEU A 11 -6.75 -11.83 -3.84
CA LEU A 11 -6.04 -12.11 -5.10
C LEU A 11 -6.65 -13.27 -5.90
N ARG A 12 -7.18 -14.30 -5.22
CA ARG A 12 -7.85 -15.42 -5.88
C ARG A 12 -9.21 -15.03 -6.48
N GLN A 13 -9.90 -14.04 -5.90
CA GLN A 13 -11.20 -13.56 -6.37
C GLN A 13 -11.12 -12.60 -7.56
N VAL A 14 -9.94 -12.01 -7.80
CA VAL A 14 -9.70 -11.16 -8.96
C VAL A 14 -9.57 -12.00 -10.24
N ASN A 15 -10.06 -11.47 -11.37
CA ASN A 15 -9.88 -12.05 -12.71
C ASN A 15 -8.40 -12.35 -12.98
N ALA A 16 -8.13 -13.40 -13.75
CA ALA A 16 -6.76 -13.82 -14.04
C ALA A 16 -5.92 -12.71 -14.70
N THR A 17 -6.53 -11.90 -15.56
CA THR A 17 -5.88 -10.77 -16.26
C THR A 17 -5.48 -9.63 -15.31
N ASP A 18 -6.24 -9.42 -14.24
CA ASP A 18 -6.03 -8.29 -13.31
C ASP A 18 -5.17 -8.69 -12.10
N ARG A 19 -4.94 -10.00 -11.91
CA ARG A 19 -4.19 -10.56 -10.78
C ARG A 19 -2.73 -10.06 -10.70
N PRO A 20 -1.96 -9.94 -11.79
CA PRO A 20 -0.61 -9.38 -11.73
C PRO A 20 -0.58 -7.93 -11.23
N ARG A 21 -1.53 -7.10 -11.68
CA ARG A 21 -1.68 -5.73 -11.19
C ARG A 21 -2.01 -5.72 -9.71
N ARG A 22 -3.02 -6.49 -9.29
CA ARG A 22 -3.42 -6.56 -7.87
C ARG A 22 -2.30 -7.09 -6.97
N PHE A 23 -1.48 -8.01 -7.46
CA PHE A 23 -0.28 -8.47 -6.76
C PHE A 23 0.69 -7.31 -6.51
N LEU A 24 0.97 -6.51 -7.54
CA LEU A 24 1.87 -5.37 -7.42
C LEU A 24 1.30 -4.28 -6.50
N GLU A 25 0.00 -4.01 -6.55
CA GLU A 25 -0.66 -3.06 -5.63
C GLU A 25 -0.43 -3.48 -4.16
N TYR A 26 -0.67 -4.75 -3.82
CA TYR A 26 -0.39 -5.26 -2.47
C TYR A 26 1.09 -5.24 -2.12
N TRP A 27 1.95 -5.68 -3.03
CA TRP A 27 3.39 -5.73 -2.79
C TRP A 27 3.96 -4.34 -2.51
N THR A 28 3.64 -3.36 -3.36
CA THR A 28 4.15 -1.99 -3.23
C THR A 28 3.64 -1.31 -1.95
N LEU A 29 2.40 -1.57 -1.54
CA LEU A 29 1.88 -1.09 -0.25
C LEU A 29 2.61 -1.70 0.95
N LYS A 30 2.88 -3.02 0.92
CA LYS A 30 3.65 -3.67 1.99
C LYS A 30 5.05 -3.08 2.12
N GLU A 31 5.72 -2.88 0.99
CA GLU A 31 7.02 -2.24 0.94
C GLU A 31 6.96 -0.79 1.45
N ALA A 32 5.94 -0.01 1.10
CA ALA A 32 5.76 1.35 1.57
C ALA A 32 5.63 1.40 3.11
N TYR A 33 4.78 0.54 3.70
CA TYR A 33 4.63 0.46 5.16
C TYR A 33 5.93 0.05 5.86
N ILE A 34 6.61 -1.00 5.35
CA ILE A 34 7.89 -1.45 5.92
C ILE A 34 8.94 -0.35 5.90
N LYS A 35 9.03 0.38 4.78
CA LYS A 35 9.96 1.52 4.63
C LYS A 35 9.62 2.65 5.59
N ALA A 36 8.34 3.01 5.71
CA ALA A 36 7.90 4.06 6.63
C ALA A 36 8.18 3.70 8.10
N ARG A 37 8.06 2.43 8.46
CA ARG A 37 8.43 1.93 9.80
C ARG A 37 9.93 1.92 10.08
N GLY A 38 10.79 1.92 9.05
CA GLY A 38 12.24 1.92 9.21
C GLY A 38 12.86 0.62 9.78
N MET A 39 12.07 -0.45 9.95
CA MET A 39 12.52 -1.70 10.59
C MET A 39 12.97 -2.77 9.58
N GLY A 40 12.91 -2.48 8.28
CA GLY A 40 13.28 -3.41 7.21
C GLY A 40 12.49 -4.72 7.29
N LEU A 41 13.15 -5.85 6.97
CA LEU A 41 12.53 -7.17 6.93
C LEU A 41 12.20 -7.77 8.32
N ALA A 42 12.41 -7.04 9.40
CA ALA A 42 12.05 -7.49 10.75
C ALA A 42 10.54 -7.56 10.97
N ILE A 43 9.73 -6.90 10.13
CA ILE A 43 8.27 -6.99 10.16
C ILE A 43 7.81 -8.19 9.32
N PRO A 44 7.18 -9.21 9.91
CA PRO A 44 6.67 -10.33 9.13
C PRO A 44 5.52 -9.87 8.21
N LEU A 45 5.63 -10.16 6.91
CA LEU A 45 4.62 -9.79 5.90
C LEU A 45 3.23 -10.39 6.17
N SER A 46 3.13 -11.42 7.02
CA SER A 46 1.89 -12.04 7.46
C SER A 46 1.16 -11.27 8.58
N ASP A 47 1.87 -10.39 9.28
CA ASP A 47 1.39 -9.79 10.54
C ASP A 47 0.65 -8.48 10.27
N PHE A 48 0.49 -8.12 9.01
CA PHE A 48 -0.35 -7.02 8.59
C PHE A 48 -0.96 -7.31 7.23
N SER A 49 -2.12 -6.69 6.98
CA SER A 49 -2.92 -6.93 5.79
C SER A 49 -3.53 -5.64 5.28
N PHE A 50 -3.50 -5.45 3.97
CA PHE A 50 -4.22 -4.36 3.33
C PHE A 50 -5.59 -4.78 2.83
N HIS A 51 -6.55 -3.88 2.97
CA HIS A 51 -7.83 -3.90 2.30
C HIS A 51 -7.80 -2.84 1.19
N LEU A 52 -7.92 -3.27 -0.07
CA LEU A 52 -7.96 -2.42 -1.26
C LEU A 52 -9.31 -2.57 -1.97
N PRO A 53 -10.27 -1.65 -1.75
CA PRO A 53 -11.53 -1.67 -2.45
C PRO A 53 -11.32 -1.50 -3.97
N PRO A 54 -11.87 -2.36 -4.83
CA PRO A 54 -11.69 -2.23 -6.28
C PRO A 54 -12.22 -0.93 -6.87
N ARG A 55 -13.21 -0.31 -6.23
CA ARG A 55 -13.91 0.90 -6.71
C ARG A 55 -13.52 2.18 -5.98
N HIS A 56 -12.70 2.08 -4.93
CA HIS A 56 -12.29 3.20 -4.08
C HIS A 56 -10.79 3.07 -3.79
N PRO A 57 -9.92 3.42 -4.77
CA PRO A 57 -8.48 3.33 -4.60
C PRO A 57 -7.95 4.27 -3.52
N ASP A 58 -8.74 5.26 -3.10
CA ASP A 58 -8.39 6.22 -2.04
C ASP A 58 -8.76 5.72 -0.63
N ASP A 59 -9.44 4.57 -0.50
CA ASP A 59 -9.86 3.98 0.78
C ASP A 59 -9.03 2.73 1.13
N VAL A 60 -7.72 2.87 1.05
CA VAL A 60 -6.77 1.82 1.42
C VAL A 60 -6.64 1.77 2.94
N ARG A 61 -6.93 0.60 3.51
CA ARG A 61 -6.85 0.39 4.98
C ARG A 61 -5.89 -0.72 5.32
N ILE A 62 -5.14 -0.53 6.40
CA ILE A 62 -4.28 -1.56 6.98
C ILE A 62 -4.96 -2.20 8.19
N ARG A 63 -4.64 -3.46 8.44
CA ARG A 63 -4.93 -4.17 9.68
C ARG A 63 -3.66 -4.82 10.18
N PHE A 64 -3.47 -4.79 11.49
CA PHE A 64 -2.32 -5.37 12.15
C PHE A 64 -2.74 -6.58 12.97
N ALA A 65 -1.89 -7.61 12.98
CA ALA A 65 -1.96 -8.66 13.97
C ALA A 65 -1.58 -8.07 15.34
N PRO A 66 -2.11 -8.59 16.46
CA PRO A 66 -1.81 -8.07 17.79
C PRO A 66 -0.31 -7.98 18.12
N ALA A 67 0.50 -8.89 17.56
CA ALA A 67 1.94 -8.95 17.81
C ALA A 67 2.73 -7.76 17.23
N LEU A 68 2.19 -7.03 16.25
CA LEU A 68 2.89 -5.91 15.63
C LEU A 68 2.73 -4.58 16.41
N ASP A 69 1.78 -4.54 17.35
CA ASP A 69 1.52 -3.40 18.25
C ASP A 69 1.57 -2.02 17.56
N ASP A 70 0.81 -1.88 16.47
CA ASP A 70 0.67 -0.63 15.73
C ASP A 70 -0.81 -0.27 15.59
N ASN A 71 -1.10 1.03 15.42
CA ASN A 71 -2.45 1.55 15.35
C ASN A 71 -2.80 1.92 13.91
N PRO A 72 -3.77 1.24 13.25
CA PRO A 72 -4.18 1.56 11.89
C PRO A 72 -4.59 3.01 11.68
N ALA A 73 -5.11 3.68 12.72
CA ALA A 73 -5.60 5.06 12.62
C ALA A 73 -4.49 6.11 12.45
N ARG A 74 -3.21 5.75 12.69
CA ARG A 74 -2.05 6.63 12.47
C ARG A 74 -1.58 6.62 11.02
N TRP A 75 -2.16 5.78 10.17
CA TRP A 75 -1.61 5.52 8.85
C TRP A 75 -2.58 5.89 7.75
N GLN A 76 -2.06 6.64 6.78
CA GLN A 76 -2.75 6.96 5.54
C GLN A 76 -1.98 6.35 4.37
N PHE A 77 -2.71 5.71 3.46
CA PHE A 77 -2.13 4.99 2.35
C PHE A 77 -2.74 5.45 1.04
N GLY A 78 -1.93 5.45 -0.01
CA GLY A 78 -2.36 5.68 -1.37
C GLY A 78 -1.66 4.74 -2.32
N VAL A 79 -2.31 4.43 -3.44
CA VAL A 79 -1.69 3.76 -4.58
C VAL A 79 -2.05 4.53 -5.83
N CYS A 80 -1.04 4.94 -6.59
CA CYS A 80 -1.25 5.59 -7.88
C CYS A 80 -0.36 4.97 -8.95
N GLN A 81 -0.74 5.22 -10.19
CA GLN A 81 0.04 4.80 -11.35
C GLN A 81 0.87 5.98 -11.84
N LEU A 82 2.16 5.75 -12.06
CA LEU A 82 3.10 6.73 -12.61
C LEU A 82 3.47 6.30 -14.04
N GLY A 83 2.98 7.04 -15.02
CA GLY A 83 3.04 6.63 -16.43
C GLY A 83 2.25 5.33 -16.69
N GLU A 84 2.67 4.55 -17.68
CA GLU A 84 1.90 3.37 -18.11
C GLU A 84 2.21 2.10 -17.33
N HIS A 85 3.38 2.02 -16.68
CA HIS A 85 3.92 0.74 -16.19
C HIS A 85 4.38 0.73 -14.74
N HIS A 86 4.37 1.88 -14.04
CA HIS A 86 4.86 1.95 -12.67
C HIS A 86 3.72 2.19 -11.69
N LEU A 87 3.78 1.46 -10.57
CA LEU A 87 2.91 1.68 -9.42
C LEU A 87 3.74 2.33 -8.31
N VAL A 88 3.18 3.36 -7.70
CA VAL A 88 3.71 4.01 -6.52
C VAL A 88 2.70 3.81 -5.41
N ALA A 89 3.18 3.40 -4.24
CA ALA A 89 2.38 3.39 -3.03
C ALA A 89 3.02 4.30 -1.99
N THR A 90 2.19 4.99 -1.23
CA THR A 90 2.59 5.82 -0.11
C THR A 90 2.06 5.23 1.19
N ALA A 91 2.86 5.36 2.24
CA ALA A 91 2.48 5.08 3.61
C ALA A 91 2.94 6.27 4.45
N VAL A 92 2.00 7.02 4.97
CA VAL A 92 2.28 8.23 5.74
C VAL A 92 1.75 8.04 7.14
N GLU A 93 2.64 8.21 8.11
CA GLU A 93 2.24 8.31 9.51
C GLU A 93 1.74 9.74 9.76
N ALA A 94 0.46 9.86 10.12
CA ALA A 94 -0.19 11.14 10.37
C ALA A 94 -1.33 10.95 11.38
N ASP A 95 -1.60 11.99 12.17
CA ASP A 95 -2.78 12.00 13.03
C ASP A 95 -4.05 11.93 12.17
N ALA A 96 -5.02 11.11 12.60
CA ALA A 96 -6.26 10.87 11.85
C ALA A 96 -7.08 12.14 11.54
N SER A 97 -6.78 13.25 12.23
CA SER A 97 -7.42 14.56 12.01
C SER A 97 -6.90 15.35 10.82
N ALA A 98 -5.79 14.94 10.19
CA ALA A 98 -5.16 15.69 9.10
C ALA A 98 -4.96 14.79 7.86
N PRO A 99 -5.90 14.80 6.89
CA PRO A 99 -5.72 14.03 5.66
C PRO A 99 -4.50 14.54 4.89
N VAL A 100 -3.69 13.59 4.41
CA VAL A 100 -2.48 13.86 3.63
C VAL A 100 -2.80 13.69 2.15
N THR A 101 -2.66 14.77 1.39
CA THR A 101 -2.80 14.74 -0.06
C THR A 101 -1.43 14.59 -0.71
N ILE A 102 -1.26 13.57 -1.55
CA ILE A 102 -0.06 13.37 -2.35
C ILE A 102 -0.33 13.83 -3.78
N THR A 103 0.32 14.91 -4.19
CA THR A 103 0.20 15.46 -5.55
C THR A 103 1.45 15.12 -6.34
N PRO A 104 1.37 14.32 -7.42
CA PRO A 104 2.50 14.12 -8.31
C PRO A 104 2.74 15.40 -9.11
N HIS A 105 4.00 15.84 -9.15
CA HIS A 105 4.43 16.95 -9.99
C HIS A 105 5.41 16.41 -11.03
N GLU A 106 5.18 16.73 -12.30
CA GLU A 106 6.15 16.46 -13.33
C GLU A 106 7.36 17.37 -13.11
N ALA A 107 8.54 16.77 -12.93
CA ALA A 107 9.76 17.53 -12.85
C ALA A 107 10.10 18.02 -14.26
N VAL A 108 9.76 19.27 -14.56
CA VAL A 108 10.32 19.97 -15.72
C VAL A 108 11.77 20.30 -15.39
N GLY A 109 12.67 19.34 -15.61
CA GLY A 109 14.11 19.64 -15.72
C GLY A 109 14.32 20.61 -16.89
N PRO A 110 15.41 21.41 -16.92
CA PRO A 110 15.67 22.26 -18.07
C PRO A 110 15.68 21.38 -19.33
N LEU A 111 14.90 21.79 -20.35
CA LEU A 111 15.06 21.26 -21.69
C LEU A 111 16.44 21.71 -22.18
N LEU A 112 17.44 20.84 -21.97
CA LEU A 112 18.84 21.02 -22.35
C LEU A 112 19.61 22.09 -21.57
#